data_AF-A0A834XD07-F1
#
_entry.id   AF-A0A834XD07-F1
#
_cell.length_a   1.000
_cell.length_b   1.000
_cell.length_c   1.000
_cell.angle_alpha   90.00
_cell.angle_beta   90.00
_cell.angle_gamma   90.00
#
_symmetry.space_group_name_H-M   'P 1'
#
loop_
_entity.id
_entity.type
_entity.pdbx_description
1 polymer ?
#
loop_
_entity_poly.entity_id
_entity_poly.type
_entity_poly.pdbx_seq_one_letter_code
_entity_poly.pdbx_strand_id
1 'polypeptide(L)'
;MTAYYPLRYQVKNNIEVSDLEKKIFNRLLGEPNFSDEQKRTALYTTLFLPLRNTTYGDKKAKQIPVINRIIRESLKRKAKNAEMVLDFHRASCKLMSLIPSLASNEDVPESSTLRVLTGFLLRELKEFWRVALLISILLLHPIDSTGNVHLQLCKRRDLFKSVENTIVVKLGLEKVWEVRQLVNGKQVMKELELKGGPLVKEWLEKAMAWELAHPSGTAQECIDWLKQTNSKMESQFNSLINILLFPILLI
;
A
#
# COMPACT_ATOMS: atom_id res chain seq x y z
N MET A 1 21.56 -13.89 -23.21
CA MET A 1 21.47 -12.68 -24.06
C MET A 1 20.02 -12.23 -24.12
N THR A 2 19.63 -11.21 -23.38
CA THR A 2 18.30 -10.59 -23.48
C THR A 2 18.27 -9.70 -24.71
N ALA A 3 17.42 -10.03 -25.70
CA ALA A 3 17.24 -9.21 -26.89
C ALA A 3 16.69 -7.83 -26.50
N TYR A 4 17.48 -6.79 -26.73
CA TYR A 4 17.11 -5.41 -26.42
C TYR A 4 16.18 -4.89 -27.54
N TYR A 5 14.88 -4.99 -27.33
CA TYR A 5 13.92 -4.40 -28.26
C TYR A 5 14.00 -2.86 -28.23
N PRO A 6 13.89 -2.16 -29.37
CA PRO A 6 13.84 -0.71 -29.37
C PRO A 6 12.67 -0.21 -28.51
N LEU A 7 12.88 0.87 -27.76
CA LEU A 7 11.88 1.51 -26.88
C LEU A 7 10.50 1.68 -27.55
N ARG A 8 10.46 1.99 -28.84
CA ARG A 8 9.22 2.13 -29.61
C ARG A 8 8.38 0.84 -29.67
N TYR A 9 9.02 -0.32 -29.82
CA TYR A 9 8.34 -1.62 -29.84
C TYR A 9 7.87 -2.02 -28.45
N GLN A 10 8.70 -1.78 -27.42
CA GLN A 10 8.32 -2.01 -26.02
C GLN A 10 7.10 -1.15 -25.65
N VAL A 11 7.12 0.14 -26.00
CA VAL A 11 6.00 1.07 -25.77
C VAL A 11 4.75 0.62 -26.52
N LYS A 12 4.86 0.20 -27.79
CA LYS A 12 3.71 -0.28 -28.56
C LYS A 12 3.07 -1.51 -27.92
N ASN A 13 3.85 -2.54 -27.61
CA ASN A 13 3.34 -3.76 -26.98
C ASN A 13 2.70 -3.45 -25.61
N ASN A 14 3.32 -2.55 -24.83
CA ASN A 14 2.79 -2.10 -23.56
C ASN A 14 1.44 -1.37 -23.70
N ILE A 15 1.25 -0.55 -24.74
CA ILE A 15 -0.02 0.14 -25.01
C ILE A 15 -1.14 -0.87 -25.33
N GLU A 16 -0.87 -1.86 -26.17
CA GLU A 16 -1.87 -2.89 -26.53
C GLU A 16 -2.33 -3.70 -25.31
N VAL A 17 -1.40 -4.03 -24.40
CA VAL A 17 -1.73 -4.65 -23.11
C VAL A 17 -2.61 -3.73 -22.27
N SER A 18 -2.29 -2.44 -22.17
CA SER A 18 -3.09 -1.47 -21.42
C SER A 18 -4.50 -1.25 -21.98
N ASP A 19 -4.69 -1.32 -23.29
CA ASP A 19 -6.03 -1.25 -23.89
C ASP A 19 -6.90 -2.47 -23.52
N LEU A 20 -6.28 -3.65 -23.43
CA LEU A 20 -6.94 -4.85 -22.94
C LEU A 20 -7.26 -4.74 -21.46
N GLU A 21 -6.30 -4.30 -20.64
CA GLU A 21 -6.50 -4.03 -19.21
C GLU A 21 -7.61 -3.00 -18.97
N LYS A 22 -7.76 -1.99 -19.83
CA LYS A 22 -8.84 -0.99 -19.76
C LYS A 22 -10.21 -1.57 -20.10
N LYS A 23 -10.31 -2.44 -21.11
CA LYS A 23 -11.56 -3.17 -21.41
C LYS A 23 -11.95 -4.10 -20.25
N ILE A 24 -10.95 -4.68 -19.59
CA ILE A 24 -11.12 -5.54 -18.42
C ILE A 24 -11.52 -4.74 -17.20
N PHE A 25 -10.87 -3.61 -16.97
CA PHE A 25 -11.22 -2.63 -15.96
C PHE A 25 -12.72 -2.33 -16.05
N ASN A 26 -13.21 -1.93 -17.23
CA ASN A 26 -14.63 -1.64 -17.44
C ASN A 26 -15.57 -2.83 -17.19
N ARG A 27 -15.12 -4.09 -17.38
CA ARG A 27 -15.92 -5.30 -17.12
C ARG A 27 -15.87 -5.78 -15.66
N LEU A 28 -14.81 -5.45 -14.93
CA LEU A 28 -14.69 -5.67 -13.49
C LEU A 28 -15.43 -4.58 -12.71
N LEU A 29 -15.54 -3.37 -13.28
CA LEU A 29 -16.33 -2.25 -12.76
C LEU A 29 -17.86 -2.42 -12.81
N GLY A 30 -18.39 -3.51 -13.38
CA GLY A 30 -19.84 -3.73 -13.39
C GLY A 30 -20.47 -3.91 -12.00
N GLU A 31 -19.66 -3.90 -10.92
CA GLU A 31 -20.07 -4.33 -9.57
C GLU A 31 -19.85 -3.26 -8.46
N PRO A 32 -18.88 -2.32 -8.50
CA PRO A 32 -18.83 -1.21 -7.53
C PRO A 32 -19.26 0.15 -8.12
N ASN A 33 -20.09 0.88 -7.37
CA ASN A 33 -20.44 2.28 -7.63
C ASN A 33 -19.24 3.22 -7.40
N PHE A 34 -18.25 3.18 -8.30
CA PHE A 34 -17.12 4.11 -8.23
C PHE A 34 -17.53 5.52 -8.65
N SER A 35 -17.00 6.51 -7.92
CA SER A 35 -17.08 7.91 -8.29
C SER A 35 -16.32 8.16 -9.60
N ASP A 36 -16.63 9.26 -10.28
CA ASP A 36 -15.92 9.64 -11.50
C ASP A 36 -14.42 9.86 -11.26
N GLU A 37 -14.04 10.30 -10.05
CA GLU A 37 -12.65 10.42 -9.66
C GLU A 37 -11.96 9.07 -9.48
N GLN A 38 -12.61 8.09 -8.86
CA GLN A 38 -12.09 6.73 -8.72
C GLN A 38 -11.94 6.06 -10.10
N LYS A 39 -12.95 6.19 -10.97
CA LYS A 39 -12.90 5.68 -12.36
C LYS A 39 -11.73 6.31 -13.12
N ARG A 40 -11.58 7.63 -13.06
CA ARG A 40 -10.48 8.35 -13.73
C ARG A 40 -9.11 7.93 -13.21
N THR A 41 -8.97 7.83 -11.89
CA THR A 41 -7.71 7.43 -11.23
C THR A 41 -7.32 6.04 -11.67
N ALA A 42 -8.26 5.11 -11.61
CA ALA A 42 -8.01 3.74 -12.01
C ALA A 42 -7.66 3.62 -13.50
N LEU A 43 -8.34 4.35 -14.39
CA LEU A 43 -7.98 4.40 -15.81
C LEU A 43 -6.55 4.86 -16.04
N TYR A 44 -6.10 5.91 -15.35
CA TYR A 44 -4.71 6.38 -15.45
C TYR A 44 -3.73 5.35 -14.89
N THR A 45 -4.02 4.80 -13.71
CA THR A 45 -3.14 3.82 -13.06
C THR A 45 -3.03 2.55 -13.91
N THR A 46 -4.12 2.06 -14.50
CA THR A 46 -4.09 0.93 -15.43
C THR A 46 -3.31 1.27 -16.70
N LEU A 47 -3.59 2.40 -17.36
CA LEU A 47 -2.93 2.80 -18.61
C LEU A 47 -1.40 2.88 -18.46
N PHE A 48 -0.93 3.29 -17.30
CA PHE A 48 0.50 3.44 -17.04
C PHE A 48 1.14 2.25 -16.34
N LEU A 49 0.39 1.19 -16.06
CA LEU A 49 0.87 0.00 -15.35
C LEU A 49 2.11 -0.65 -16.00
N PRO A 50 2.21 -0.75 -17.33
CA PRO A 50 3.41 -1.30 -17.98
C PRO A 50 4.65 -0.40 -17.84
N LEU A 51 4.46 0.89 -17.56
CA LEU A 51 5.54 1.88 -17.43
C LEU A 51 5.88 2.21 -15.98
N ARG A 52 5.27 1.52 -15.00
CA ARG A 52 5.35 1.83 -13.56
C ARG A 52 6.78 1.86 -13.00
N ASN A 53 7.68 1.06 -13.56
CA ASN A 53 9.08 0.97 -13.13
C ASN A 53 10.04 1.65 -14.11
N THR A 54 9.52 2.28 -15.18
CA THR A 54 10.36 2.88 -16.21
C THR A 54 10.79 4.28 -15.81
N THR A 55 12.10 4.54 -15.83
CA THR A 55 12.70 5.82 -15.51
C THR A 55 13.56 6.32 -16.65
N TYR A 56 13.85 7.62 -16.67
CA TYR A 56 14.81 8.24 -17.58
C TYR A 56 15.69 9.22 -16.81
N GLY A 57 16.94 9.39 -17.26
CA GLY A 57 17.86 10.38 -16.70
C GLY A 57 17.50 11.79 -17.18
N ASP A 58 17.40 12.73 -16.25
CA ASP A 58 17.32 14.14 -16.59
C ASP A 58 18.72 14.73 -16.91
N LYS A 59 18.76 16.01 -17.27
CA LYS A 59 20.01 16.73 -17.55
C LYS A 59 21.02 16.73 -16.38
N LYS A 60 20.57 16.38 -15.17
CA LYS A 60 21.35 16.30 -13.93
C LYS A 60 21.56 14.84 -13.46
N ALA A 61 21.36 13.85 -14.34
CA ALA A 61 21.44 12.42 -14.05
C ALA A 61 20.47 11.91 -12.96
N LYS A 62 19.45 12.69 -12.59
CA LYS A 62 18.39 12.26 -11.69
C LYS A 62 17.46 11.31 -12.45
N GLN A 63 17.17 10.15 -11.87
CA GLN A 63 16.18 9.22 -12.42
C GLN A 63 14.77 9.74 -12.18
N ILE A 64 14.04 10.02 -13.26
CA ILE A 64 12.67 10.51 -13.21
C ILE A 64 11.74 9.43 -13.79
N PRO A 65 10.62 9.09 -13.12
CA PRO A 65 9.62 8.19 -13.68
C PRO A 65 9.08 8.70 -15.02
N VAL A 66 9.04 7.84 -16.04
CA VAL A 66 8.53 8.17 -17.38
C VAL A 66 7.06 8.63 -17.31
N ILE A 67 6.28 8.06 -16.40
CA ILE A 67 4.89 8.45 -16.12
C ILE A 67 4.77 9.95 -15.80
N ASN A 68 5.70 10.50 -15.02
CA ASN A 68 5.71 11.92 -14.65
C ASN A 68 5.78 12.81 -15.90
N ARG A 69 6.66 12.43 -16.83
CA ARG A 69 6.85 13.13 -18.09
C ARG A 69 5.63 13.01 -19.00
N ILE A 70 5.11 11.80 -19.21
CA ILE A 70 3.96 11.59 -20.10
C ILE A 70 2.74 12.38 -19.61
N ILE A 71 2.42 12.28 -18.32
CA ILE A 71 1.24 12.96 -17.77
C ILE A 71 1.38 14.48 -17.84
N ARG A 72 2.56 15.02 -17.51
CA ARG A 72 2.77 16.48 -17.45
C ARG A 72 3.04 17.12 -18.80
N GLU A 73 3.92 16.54 -19.59
CA GLU A 73 4.41 17.15 -20.84
C GLU A 73 3.59 16.74 -22.05
N SER A 74 3.23 15.44 -22.15
CA SER A 74 2.49 14.94 -23.31
C SER A 74 0.99 15.14 -23.17
N LEU A 75 0.40 14.72 -22.04
CA LEU A 75 -1.03 14.85 -21.76
C LEU A 75 -1.42 16.22 -21.20
N LYS A 76 -0.43 17.08 -20.88
CA LYS A 76 -0.63 18.42 -20.32
C LYS A 76 -1.53 18.44 -19.08
N ARG A 77 -1.38 17.44 -18.21
CA ARG A 77 -2.14 17.33 -16.93
C ARG A 77 -1.31 17.79 -15.74
N LYS A 78 -1.99 18.03 -14.62
CA LYS A 78 -1.40 18.51 -13.36
C LYS A 78 -0.39 17.49 -12.80
N ALA A 79 0.69 17.97 -12.19
CA ALA A 79 1.70 17.14 -11.54
C ALA A 79 1.12 16.19 -10.48
N LYS A 80 0.12 16.66 -9.71
CA LYS A 80 -0.63 15.87 -8.74
C LYS A 80 -1.22 14.57 -9.32
N ASN A 81 -1.63 14.58 -10.59
CA ASN A 81 -2.15 13.36 -11.23
C ASN A 81 -1.05 12.33 -11.45
N ALA A 82 0.18 12.77 -11.76
CA ALA A 82 1.31 11.88 -11.92
C ALA A 82 1.78 11.28 -10.60
N GLU A 83 1.85 12.10 -9.56
CA GLU A 83 2.17 11.65 -8.20
C GLU A 83 1.15 10.62 -7.73
N MET A 84 -0.15 10.90 -7.88
CA MET A 84 -1.21 9.96 -7.58
C MET A 84 -1.03 8.62 -8.30
N VAL A 85 -0.79 8.60 -9.61
CA VAL A 85 -0.58 7.33 -10.34
C VAL A 85 0.60 6.53 -9.78
N LEU A 86 1.72 7.19 -9.49
CA LEU A 86 2.92 6.55 -8.94
C LEU A 86 2.68 6.00 -7.53
N ASP A 87 1.98 6.76 -6.69
CA ASP A 87 1.63 6.34 -5.33
C ASP A 87 0.69 5.14 -5.35
N PHE A 88 -0.29 5.12 -6.27
CA PHE A 88 -1.18 3.98 -6.46
C PHE A 88 -0.44 2.74 -6.95
N HIS A 89 0.48 2.86 -7.91
CA HIS A 89 1.30 1.71 -8.32
C HIS A 89 2.08 1.13 -7.15
N ARG A 90 2.68 1.99 -6.30
CA ARG A 90 3.42 1.56 -5.11
C ARG A 90 2.51 0.87 -4.10
N ALA A 91 1.37 1.48 -3.77
CA ALA A 91 0.43 0.94 -2.80
C ALA A 91 -0.20 -0.38 -3.30
N SER A 92 -0.52 -0.48 -4.59
CA SER A 92 -0.99 -1.73 -5.21
C SER A 92 0.06 -2.83 -5.18
N CYS A 93 1.35 -2.53 -5.36
CA CYS A 93 2.41 -3.54 -5.18
C CYS A 93 2.44 -4.08 -3.74
N LYS A 94 2.29 -3.21 -2.73
CA LYS A 94 2.19 -3.64 -1.33
C LYS A 94 0.96 -4.53 -1.12
N LEU A 95 -0.22 -4.07 -1.56
CA LEU A 95 -1.47 -4.82 -1.40
C LEU A 95 -1.45 -6.16 -2.16
N MET A 96 -0.83 -6.21 -3.34
CA MET A 96 -0.63 -7.45 -4.11
C MET A 96 0.09 -8.51 -3.30
N SER A 97 1.11 -8.14 -2.51
CA SER A 97 1.83 -9.09 -1.65
C SER A 97 0.99 -9.68 -0.52
N LEU A 98 -0.12 -9.02 -0.15
CA LEU A 98 -1.05 -9.51 0.88
C LEU A 98 -2.18 -10.38 0.31
N ILE A 99 -2.44 -10.34 -1.01
CA ILE A 99 -3.54 -11.07 -1.65
C ILE A 99 -3.55 -12.57 -1.32
N PRO A 100 -2.42 -13.31 -1.37
CA PRO A 100 -2.44 -14.74 -1.06
C PRO A 100 -2.98 -15.04 0.34
N SER A 101 -2.59 -14.23 1.33
CA SER A 101 -3.07 -14.37 2.72
C SER A 101 -4.52 -13.90 2.87
N LEU A 102 -4.92 -12.83 2.19
CA LEU A 102 -6.31 -12.31 2.22
C LEU A 102 -7.32 -13.22 1.50
N ALA A 103 -6.86 -13.98 0.51
CA ALA A 103 -7.66 -14.94 -0.24
C ALA A 103 -7.70 -16.33 0.42
N SER A 104 -6.90 -16.55 1.47
CA SER A 104 -6.93 -17.78 2.25
C SER A 104 -8.27 -17.92 2.98
N ASN A 105 -8.76 -19.16 3.07
CA ASN A 105 -9.97 -19.47 3.83
C ASN A 105 -9.70 -19.57 5.34
N GLU A 106 -8.44 -19.51 5.76
CA GLU A 106 -8.07 -19.56 7.17
C GLU A 106 -8.69 -18.41 7.97
N ASP A 107 -9.06 -18.72 9.21
CA ASP A 107 -9.49 -17.70 10.16
C ASP A 107 -8.28 -16.85 10.55
N VAL A 108 -8.41 -15.56 10.34
CA VAL A 108 -7.36 -14.59 10.61
C VAL A 108 -7.63 -13.99 11.98
N PRO A 109 -6.75 -14.16 12.99
CA PRO A 109 -6.92 -13.53 14.29
C PRO A 109 -7.02 -12.01 14.15
N GLU A 110 -7.84 -11.38 14.99
CA GLU A 110 -7.99 -9.92 15.00
C GLU A 110 -6.66 -9.21 15.24
N SER A 111 -5.78 -9.78 16.08
CA SER A 111 -4.43 -9.24 16.35
C SER A 111 -3.38 -9.58 15.30
N SER A 112 -3.78 -10.16 14.16
CA SER A 112 -2.83 -10.60 13.14
C SER A 112 -2.08 -9.44 12.48
N THR A 113 -0.81 -9.71 12.16
CA THR A 113 0.01 -8.83 11.30
C THR A 113 -0.68 -8.50 9.98
N LEU A 114 -1.49 -9.43 9.44
CA LEU A 114 -2.25 -9.23 8.21
C LEU A 114 -3.26 -8.09 8.35
N ARG A 115 -4.02 -8.03 9.46
CA ARG A 115 -4.98 -6.94 9.72
C ARG A 115 -4.26 -5.60 9.83
N VAL A 116 -3.14 -5.56 10.55
CA VAL A 116 -2.34 -4.33 10.73
C VAL A 116 -1.80 -3.80 9.39
N LEU A 117 -1.13 -4.65 8.61
CA LEU A 117 -0.57 -4.25 7.31
C LEU A 117 -1.67 -3.80 6.34
N THR A 118 -2.78 -4.54 6.29
CA THR A 118 -3.94 -4.19 5.45
C THR A 118 -4.56 -2.87 5.91
N GLY A 119 -4.71 -2.68 7.22
CA GLY A 119 -5.24 -1.45 7.82
C GLY A 119 -4.41 -0.22 7.47
N PHE A 120 -3.08 -0.29 7.58
CA PHE A 120 -2.19 0.80 7.15
C PHE A 120 -2.36 1.14 5.68
N LEU A 121 -2.42 0.14 4.80
CA LEU A 121 -2.62 0.37 3.37
C LEU A 121 -3.96 1.03 3.08
N LEU A 122 -5.04 0.58 3.72
CA LEU A 122 -6.36 1.17 3.56
C LEU A 122 -6.43 2.61 4.10
N ARG A 123 -5.69 2.95 5.17
CA ARG A 123 -5.57 4.34 5.64
C ARG A 123 -4.81 5.23 4.66
N GLU A 124 -3.75 4.71 4.03
CA GLU A 124 -3.00 5.39 2.97
C GLU A 124 -3.88 5.65 1.74
N LEU A 125 -4.66 4.65 1.34
CA LEU A 125 -5.48 4.64 0.12
C LEU A 125 -6.87 5.28 0.27
N LYS A 126 -7.41 5.32 1.49
CA LYS A 126 -8.75 5.83 1.81
C LYS A 126 -9.83 5.19 0.93
N GLU A 127 -10.82 5.96 0.47
CA GLU A 127 -11.89 5.47 -0.39
C GLU A 127 -11.42 4.81 -1.69
N PHE A 128 -10.16 4.96 -2.09
CA PHE A 128 -9.62 4.38 -3.30
C PHE A 128 -9.02 2.97 -3.12
N TRP A 129 -9.10 2.37 -1.94
CA TRP A 129 -8.51 1.05 -1.71
C TRP A 129 -9.04 -0.04 -2.64
N ARG A 130 -10.32 0.04 -3.05
CA ARG A 130 -10.91 -0.88 -4.04
C ARG A 130 -10.31 -0.69 -5.44
N VAL A 131 -9.96 0.54 -5.80
CA VAL A 131 -9.18 0.81 -7.02
C VAL A 131 -7.81 0.17 -6.90
N ALA A 132 -7.12 0.35 -5.77
CA ALA A 132 -5.81 -0.24 -5.56
C ALA A 132 -5.86 -1.77 -5.60
N LEU A 133 -6.87 -2.41 -4.99
CA LEU A 133 -7.08 -3.87 -5.02
C LEU A 133 -7.23 -4.38 -6.45
N LEU A 134 -8.01 -3.68 -7.28
CA LEU A 134 -8.18 -4.04 -8.67
C LEU A 134 -6.83 -4.03 -9.42
N ILE A 135 -6.05 -2.96 -9.25
CA ILE A 135 -4.71 -2.84 -9.85
C ILE A 135 -3.78 -3.93 -9.32
N SER A 136 -3.85 -4.28 -8.04
CA SER A 136 -3.07 -5.38 -7.44
C SER A 136 -3.37 -6.73 -8.09
N ILE A 137 -4.64 -7.00 -8.42
CA ILE A 137 -5.04 -8.23 -9.10
C ILE A 137 -4.57 -8.24 -10.56
N LEU A 138 -4.60 -7.09 -11.25
CA LEU A 138 -4.03 -6.96 -12.58
C LEU A 138 -2.51 -7.22 -12.58
N LEU A 139 -1.81 -6.76 -11.54
CA LEU A 139 -0.39 -7.03 -11.35
C LEU A 139 -0.08 -8.49 -11.04
N LEU A 140 -0.89 -9.14 -10.19
CA LEU A 140 -0.67 -10.52 -9.75
C LEU A 140 -0.79 -11.50 -10.92
N HIS A 141 -1.79 -11.30 -11.78
CA HIS A 141 -2.02 -12.13 -12.96
C HIS A 141 -1.93 -11.24 -14.20
N PRO A 142 -0.78 -11.13 -14.87
CA PRO A 142 -0.71 -10.53 -16.20
C PRO A 142 -1.66 -11.27 -17.16
N ILE A 143 -2.25 -10.56 -18.12
CA ILE A 143 -3.12 -11.20 -19.09
C ILE A 143 -2.26 -11.89 -20.13
N ASP A 144 -2.46 -13.19 -20.29
CA ASP A 144 -1.93 -13.91 -21.43
C ASP A 144 -2.97 -13.88 -22.55
N SER A 145 -2.61 -13.23 -23.67
CA SER A 145 -3.43 -13.14 -24.88
C SER A 145 -3.64 -14.50 -25.57
N THR A 146 -2.93 -15.55 -25.17
CA THR A 146 -3.04 -16.89 -25.75
C THR A 146 -4.11 -17.76 -25.09
N GLY A 147 -4.61 -17.39 -23.91
CA GLY A 147 -5.58 -18.16 -23.13
C GLY A 147 -7.04 -17.69 -23.26
N ASN A 148 -7.96 -18.45 -22.66
CA ASN A 148 -9.37 -18.04 -22.57
C ASN A 148 -9.51 -16.81 -21.65
N VAL A 149 -9.57 -15.63 -22.27
CA VAL A 149 -9.71 -14.33 -21.59
C VAL A 149 -10.93 -14.30 -20.66
N HIS A 150 -12.05 -14.91 -21.05
CA HIS A 150 -13.26 -14.93 -20.22
C HIS A 150 -13.04 -15.68 -18.91
N LEU A 151 -12.43 -16.87 -18.96
CA LEU A 151 -12.11 -17.64 -17.75
C LEU A 151 -11.12 -16.89 -16.84
N GLN A 152 -10.10 -16.24 -17.41
CA GLN A 152 -9.19 -15.40 -16.64
C GLN A 152 -9.93 -14.25 -15.94
N LEU A 153 -10.95 -13.68 -16.58
CA LEU A 153 -11.75 -12.61 -16.01
C LEU A 153 -12.65 -13.07 -14.87
N CYS A 154 -13.31 -14.22 -15.01
CA CYS A 154 -14.08 -14.83 -13.93
C CYS A 154 -13.20 -15.03 -12.69
N LYS A 155 -12.03 -15.67 -12.86
CA LYS A 155 -11.09 -15.90 -11.76
C LYS A 155 -10.64 -14.61 -11.07
N ARG A 156 -10.36 -13.55 -11.82
CA ARG A 156 -9.99 -12.24 -11.26
C ARG A 156 -11.14 -11.59 -10.49
N ARG A 157 -12.36 -11.70 -11.01
CA ARG A 157 -13.57 -11.18 -10.35
C ARG A 157 -13.81 -11.92 -9.04
N ASP A 158 -13.72 -13.25 -9.06
CA ASP A 158 -13.93 -14.08 -7.87
C ASP A 158 -12.86 -13.79 -6.82
N LEU A 159 -11.60 -13.63 -7.25
CA LEU A 159 -10.51 -13.21 -6.36
C LEU A 159 -10.74 -11.81 -5.78
N PHE A 160 -11.19 -10.84 -6.59
CA PHE A 160 -11.53 -9.50 -6.12
C PHE A 160 -12.60 -9.56 -5.04
N LYS A 161 -13.71 -10.25 -5.30
CA LYS A 161 -14.83 -10.39 -4.36
C LYS A 161 -14.41 -11.11 -3.08
N SER A 162 -13.60 -12.15 -3.19
CA SER A 162 -13.08 -12.90 -2.05
C SER A 162 -12.22 -12.01 -1.14
N VAL A 163 -11.22 -11.31 -1.71
CA VAL A 163 -10.34 -10.42 -0.95
C VAL A 163 -11.09 -9.23 -0.39
N GLU A 164 -11.99 -8.63 -1.16
CA GLU A 164 -12.88 -7.55 -0.69
C GLU A 164 -13.71 -8.01 0.51
N ASN A 165 -14.32 -9.19 0.44
CA ASN A 165 -15.11 -9.75 1.52
C ASN A 165 -14.25 -10.03 2.77
N THR A 166 -13.03 -10.55 2.61
CA THR A 166 -12.09 -10.71 3.75
C THR A 166 -11.78 -9.36 4.40
N ILE A 167 -11.48 -8.33 3.61
CA ILE A 167 -11.17 -6.99 4.12
C ILE A 167 -12.37 -6.36 4.85
N VAL A 168 -13.57 -6.47 4.28
CA VAL A 168 -14.79 -5.83 4.79
C VAL A 168 -15.37 -6.61 5.97
N VAL A 169 -15.58 -7.92 5.80
CA VAL A 169 -16.34 -8.74 6.76
C VAL A 169 -15.42 -9.37 7.81
N LYS A 170 -14.35 -10.06 7.38
CA LYS A 170 -13.46 -10.77 8.34
C LYS A 170 -12.57 -9.81 9.11
N LEU A 171 -11.99 -8.82 8.43
CA LEU A 171 -11.09 -7.85 9.03
C LEU A 171 -11.80 -6.57 9.49
N GLY A 172 -13.07 -6.33 9.12
CA GLY A 172 -13.79 -5.13 9.58
C GLY A 172 -13.09 -3.81 9.23
N LEU A 173 -12.36 -3.74 8.10
CA LEU A 173 -11.53 -2.59 7.73
C LEU A 173 -12.18 -1.64 6.72
N GLU A 174 -13.47 -1.85 6.37
CA GLU A 174 -14.11 -1.19 5.22
C GLU A 174 -13.91 0.33 5.18
N LYS A 175 -13.93 1.00 6.33
CA LYS A 175 -13.74 2.46 6.47
C LYS A 175 -12.66 2.84 7.49
N VAL A 176 -11.62 2.01 7.62
CA VAL A 176 -10.58 2.21 8.65
C VAL A 176 -9.87 3.58 8.57
N TRP A 177 -9.91 4.28 7.42
CA TRP A 177 -9.39 5.64 7.28
C TRP A 177 -10.24 6.73 7.98
N GLU A 178 -11.52 6.45 8.26
CA GLU A 178 -12.40 7.36 9.01
C GLU A 178 -12.19 7.23 10.53
N VAL A 179 -11.63 6.11 10.98
CA VAL A 179 -11.36 5.87 12.40
C VAL A 179 -10.26 6.82 12.87
N ARG A 180 -10.63 7.68 13.84
CA ARG A 180 -9.69 8.57 14.49
C ARG A 180 -8.82 7.78 15.46
N GLN A 181 -7.52 8.07 15.47
CA GLN A 181 -6.59 7.55 16.47
C GLN A 181 -7.09 7.84 17.88
N LEU A 182 -7.04 6.84 18.74
CA LEU A 182 -7.42 6.95 20.15
C LEU A 182 -6.41 7.82 20.90
N VAL A 183 -5.13 7.69 20.56
CA VAL A 183 -4.03 8.43 21.20
C VAL A 183 -3.52 9.54 20.29
N ASN A 184 -3.39 10.75 20.83
CA ASN A 184 -2.86 11.91 20.11
C ASN A 184 -1.40 12.22 20.46
N GLY A 185 -0.73 13.04 19.63
CA GLY A 185 0.67 13.38 19.82
C GLY A 185 0.99 14.07 21.16
N LYS A 186 0.05 14.84 21.73
CA LYS A 186 0.24 15.48 23.05
C LYS A 186 0.23 14.45 24.18
N GLN A 187 -0.66 13.46 24.11
CA GLN A 187 -0.72 12.34 25.05
C GLN A 187 0.57 11.52 24.96
N VAL A 188 1.00 11.15 23.75
CA VAL A 188 2.27 10.42 23.55
C VAL A 188 3.45 11.19 24.14
N MET A 189 3.55 12.50 23.88
CA MET A 189 4.63 13.34 24.44
C MET A 189 4.61 13.38 25.97
N LYS A 190 3.43 13.51 26.57
CA LYS A 190 3.27 13.59 28.02
C LYS A 190 3.58 12.25 28.70
N GLU A 191 2.97 11.17 28.21
CA GLU A 191 3.00 9.86 28.86
C GLU A 191 4.33 9.11 28.65
N LEU A 192 5.07 9.42 27.58
CA LEU A 192 6.40 8.86 27.30
C LEU A 192 7.54 9.87 27.55
N GLU A 193 7.23 11.04 28.14
CA GLU A 193 8.21 12.10 28.46
C GLU A 193 9.11 12.53 27.27
N LEU A 194 8.54 12.53 26.05
CA LEU A 194 9.28 12.84 24.84
C LEU A 194 9.40 14.34 24.60
N LYS A 195 10.59 14.79 24.19
CA LYS A 195 10.89 16.21 23.85
C LYS A 195 10.25 16.70 22.54
N GLY A 196 9.45 15.87 21.87
CA GLY A 196 8.83 16.17 20.56
C GLY A 196 9.69 15.75 19.36
N GLY A 197 9.16 15.93 18.15
CA GLY A 197 9.88 15.67 16.89
C GLY A 197 9.56 14.33 16.23
N PRO A 198 10.43 13.83 15.32
CA PRO A 198 10.18 12.61 14.53
C PRO A 198 9.84 11.37 15.37
N LEU A 199 10.39 11.29 16.59
CA LEU A 199 10.12 10.20 17.52
C LEU A 199 8.64 10.11 17.92
N VAL A 200 7.94 11.25 18.03
CA VAL A 200 6.49 11.26 18.32
C VAL A 200 5.72 10.61 17.16
N LYS A 201 6.15 10.83 15.92
CA LYS A 201 5.54 10.21 14.74
C LYS A 201 5.72 8.68 14.78
N GLU A 202 6.92 8.20 15.11
CA GLU A 202 7.18 6.75 15.25
C GLU A 202 6.29 6.12 16.34
N TRP A 203 6.11 6.80 17.47
CA TRP A 203 5.22 6.32 18.53
C TRP A 203 3.74 6.37 18.14
N LEU A 204 3.31 7.38 17.37
CA LEU A 204 1.95 7.42 16.81
C LEU A 204 1.71 6.32 15.77
N GLU A 205 2.74 5.95 15.00
CA GLU A 205 2.68 4.81 14.09
C GLU A 205 2.58 3.49 14.87
N LYS A 206 3.34 3.32 15.96
CA LYS A 206 3.20 2.17 16.88
C LYS A 206 1.82 2.11 17.53
N ALA A 207 1.28 3.25 17.97
CA ALA A 207 -0.07 3.34 18.52
C ALA A 207 -1.13 2.90 17.49
N MET A 208 -1.03 3.39 16.25
CA MET A 208 -1.90 2.95 15.15
C MET A 208 -1.78 1.46 14.87
N ALA A 209 -0.57 0.91 14.88
CA ALA A 209 -0.37 -0.52 14.69
C ALA A 209 -1.07 -1.34 15.79
N TRP A 210 -0.98 -0.87 17.04
CA TRP A 210 -1.66 -1.49 18.17
C TRP A 210 -3.19 -1.39 18.04
N GLU A 211 -3.72 -0.22 17.70
CA GLU A 211 -5.16 0.02 17.50
C GLU A 211 -5.73 -0.87 16.38
N LEU A 212 -4.98 -1.04 15.28
CA LEU A 212 -5.37 -1.93 14.19
C LEU A 212 -5.40 -3.39 14.61
N ALA A 213 -4.52 -3.81 15.53
CA ALA A 213 -4.48 -5.16 16.08
C ALA A 213 -5.53 -5.39 17.19
N HIS A 214 -6.01 -4.33 17.85
CA HIS A 214 -6.93 -4.40 18.96
C HIS A 214 -8.12 -3.45 18.72
N PRO A 215 -9.06 -3.81 17.82
CA PRO A 215 -10.15 -2.92 17.41
C PRO A 215 -11.07 -2.51 18.56
N SER A 216 -11.18 -3.33 19.61
CA SER A 216 -11.97 -3.06 20.82
C SER A 216 -11.15 -2.45 21.96
N GLY A 217 -9.87 -2.16 21.72
CA GLY A 217 -8.96 -1.61 22.71
C GLY A 217 -9.28 -0.15 23.05
N THR A 218 -8.98 0.23 24.28
CA THR A 218 -9.19 1.57 24.81
C THR A 218 -7.93 2.43 24.65
N ALA A 219 -8.11 3.76 24.74
CA ALA A 219 -6.99 4.69 24.74
C ALA A 219 -6.01 4.42 25.89
N GLN A 220 -6.52 3.99 27.05
CA GLN A 220 -5.68 3.70 28.22
C GLN A 220 -4.84 2.45 27.99
N GLU A 221 -5.42 1.36 27.48
CA GLU A 221 -4.69 0.13 27.17
C GLU A 221 -3.60 0.37 26.12
N CYS A 222 -3.87 1.23 25.11
CA CYS A 222 -2.87 1.63 24.14
C CYS A 222 -1.71 2.38 24.82
N ILE A 223 -2.00 3.35 25.69
CA ILE A 223 -0.98 4.11 26.43
C ILE A 223 -0.14 3.18 27.32
N ASP A 224 -0.78 2.26 28.03
CA ASP A 224 -0.10 1.32 28.91
C ASP A 224 0.83 0.40 28.10
N TRP A 225 0.38 -0.06 26.94
CA TRP A 225 1.21 -0.82 26.00
C TRP A 225 2.39 -0.01 25.46
N LEU A 226 2.19 1.28 25.14
CA LEU A 226 3.26 2.17 24.67
C LEU A 226 4.34 2.34 25.75
N LYS A 227 3.93 2.56 27.02
CA LYS A 227 4.84 2.69 28.17
C LYS A 227 5.66 1.42 28.38
N GLN A 228 5.00 0.26 28.41
CA GLN A 228 5.67 -1.03 28.56
C GLN A 228 6.68 -1.28 27.43
N THR A 229 6.30 -0.93 26.20
CA THR A 229 7.18 -1.05 25.03
C THR A 229 8.38 -0.12 25.15
N ASN A 230 8.21 1.11 25.65
CA ASN A 230 9.31 2.05 25.84
C ASN A 230 10.32 1.55 26.88
N SER A 231 9.85 1.13 28.06
CA SER A 231 10.73 0.57 29.11
C SER A 231 11.50 -0.66 28.63
N LYS A 232 10.86 -1.53 27.83
CA LYS A 232 11.53 -2.68 27.22
C LYS A 232 12.64 -2.26 26.23
N MET A 233 12.40 -1.26 25.40
CA MET A 233 13.40 -0.74 24.46
C MET A 233 14.58 -0.11 25.21
N GLU A 234 14.33 0.67 26.27
CA GLU A 234 15.36 1.28 27.11
C GLU A 234 16.23 0.23 27.82
N SER A 235 15.61 -0.79 28.41
CA SER A 235 16.35 -1.90 29.05
C SER A 235 17.22 -2.68 28.06
N GLN A 236 16.73 -2.95 26.85
CA GLN A 236 17.52 -3.61 25.80
C GLN A 236 18.69 -2.74 25.34
N PHE A 237 18.44 -1.44 25.16
CA PHE A 237 19.48 -0.49 24.77
C PHE A 237 20.56 -0.36 25.84
N ASN A 238 20.17 -0.25 27.12
CA ASN A 238 21.12 -0.21 28.25
C ASN A 238 21.91 -1.51 28.39
N SER A 239 21.29 -2.66 28.13
CA SER A 239 22.00 -3.95 28.09
C SER A 239 23.05 -3.99 26.98
N LEU A 240 22.72 -3.52 25.77
CA LEU A 240 23.66 -3.44 24.64
C LEU A 240 24.80 -2.45 24.91
N ILE A 241 24.51 -1.30 25.51
CA ILE A 241 25.54 -0.34 25.94
C ILE A 241 26.48 -0.99 26.94
N ASN A 242 25.95 -1.68 27.97
CA ASN A 242 26.78 -2.34 28.95
C ASN A 242 27.69 -3.39 28.32
N ILE A 243 27.18 -4.19 27.36
CA ILE A 243 27.99 -5.18 26.62
C ILE A 243 29.08 -4.50 25.77
N LEU A 244 28.76 -3.38 25.12
CA LEU A 244 29.69 -2.67 24.22
C LEU A 244 30.71 -1.78 24.94
N LEU A 245 30.39 -1.28 26.14
CA LEU A 245 31.29 -0.46 26.96
C LEU A 245 32.12 -1.26 27.97
N PHE A 246 31.70 -2.48 28.35
CA PHE A 246 32.45 -3.35 29.27
C PHE A 246 33.92 -3.58 28.85
N PRO A 247 34.27 -3.73 27.57
CA PRO A 247 35.66 -3.93 27.14
C PRO A 247 36.52 -2.65 27.16
N ILE A 248 35.92 -1.46 27.22
CA ILE A 248 36.64 -0.17 27.11
C ILE A 248 37.06 0.35 28.49
N LEU A 249 36.41 -0.10 29.57
CA LEU A 249 36.71 0.28 30.96
C LEU A 249 37.69 -0.68 31.67
N LEU A 250 38.15 -1.74 30.99
CA LEU A 250 39.05 -2.78 31.52
C LEU A 250 40.49 -2.68 30.94
N ILE A 251 40.82 -1.58 30.26
CA ILE A 251 42.16 -1.20 29.80
C ILE A 251 42.53 0.12 30.49
#